data_AF-A0AAD1RYI3-F1
#
_entry.id   AF-A0AAD1RYI3-F1
#
_cell.length_a   1.000
_cell.length_b   1.000
_cell.length_c   1.000
_cell.angle_alpha   90.00
_cell.angle_beta   90.00
_cell.angle_gamma   90.00
#
_symmetry.space_group_name_H-M   'P 1'
#
loop_
_entity.id
_entity.type
_entity.pdbx_description
1 polymer ?
#
loop_
_entity_poly.entity_id
_entity_poly.type
_entity_poly.pdbx_seq_one_letter_code
_entity_poly.pdbx_strand_id
1 'polypeptide(L)'
;RDPKCTTHWQLNETLLDDPRVMDDLRQTIGNFTDNDTGEVSHQWVWEAHKGTARGTLIKWGSRLKKERTQHINSLTTEIHLAEALHKQDPTAENFQKLTALRIEMRSLLALKAHRSVQLTRGSFYTQDDIATAFSTFYEDLYNLDTPSQQPNNLREYITSNLSHTIPDDTALTLDEPFSPAELSLAIKTLPK
;
A
#
# COMPACT_ATOMS: atom_id res chain seq x y z
N ARG A 1 -3.06 9.98 37.89
CA ARG A 1 -2.96 10.53 36.52
C ARG A 1 -3.12 9.32 35.62
N ASP A 2 -4.29 9.13 35.02
CA ASP A 2 -4.54 7.98 34.13
C ASP A 2 -3.55 8.04 32.95
N PRO A 3 -3.07 6.89 32.44
CA PRO A 3 -2.21 6.87 31.28
C PRO A 3 -2.93 7.59 30.14
N LYS A 4 -2.23 8.57 29.56
CA LYS A 4 -2.72 9.37 28.44
C LYS A 4 -3.00 8.40 27.28
N CYS A 5 -4.26 8.01 27.08
CA CYS A 5 -4.66 7.21 25.93
C CYS A 5 -4.37 8.02 24.66
N THR A 6 -3.21 7.77 24.06
CA THR A 6 -2.87 8.30 22.73
C THR A 6 -3.66 7.51 21.71
N THR A 7 -4.87 7.98 21.42
CA THR A 7 -5.68 7.38 20.35
C THR A 7 -5.04 7.71 19.01
N HIS A 8 -4.22 6.80 18.50
CA HIS A 8 -3.68 6.90 17.15
C HIS A 8 -4.83 6.71 16.16
N TRP A 9 -4.88 7.55 15.13
CA TRP A 9 -5.85 7.37 14.06
C TRP A 9 -5.48 6.14 13.25
N GLN A 10 -6.50 5.33 12.96
CA GLN A 10 -6.38 4.13 12.15
C GLN A 10 -7.16 4.33 10.85
N LEU A 11 -6.54 3.94 9.74
CA LEU A 11 -7.19 3.95 8.45
C LEU A 11 -8.26 2.85 8.40
N ASN A 12 -9.42 3.17 7.86
CA ASN A 12 -10.39 2.16 7.48
C ASN A 12 -10.00 1.60 6.11
N GLU A 13 -9.40 0.41 6.08
CA GLU A 13 -8.91 -0.24 4.86
C GLU A 13 -10.00 -0.41 3.80
N THR A 14 -11.25 -0.64 4.21
CA THR A 14 -12.39 -0.78 3.28
C THR A 14 -12.69 0.50 2.48
N LEU A 15 -12.07 1.63 2.80
CA LEU A 15 -12.17 2.85 1.99
C LEU A 15 -11.38 2.72 0.69
N LEU A 16 -10.32 1.92 0.69
CA LEU A 16 -9.44 1.73 -0.47
C LEU A 16 -10.08 0.82 -1.53
N ASP A 17 -11.10 0.06 -1.14
CA ASP A 17 -11.88 -0.80 -2.05
C ASP A 17 -12.84 0.00 -2.94
N ASP A 18 -13.23 1.23 -2.54
CA ASP A 18 -14.15 2.07 -3.31
C ASP A 18 -13.39 2.87 -4.38
N PRO A 19 -13.64 2.62 -5.69
CA PRO A 19 -12.93 3.32 -6.76
C PRO A 19 -13.07 4.84 -6.67
N ARG A 20 -14.22 5.34 -6.21
CA ARG A 20 -14.48 6.79 -6.10
C ARG A 20 -13.58 7.45 -5.07
N VAL A 21 -13.28 6.73 -3.98
CA VAL A 21 -12.37 7.20 -2.94
C VAL A 21 -10.94 7.20 -3.48
N MET A 22 -10.55 6.14 -4.19
CA MET A 22 -9.21 6.02 -4.76
C MET A 22 -8.94 7.05 -5.86
N ASP A 23 -9.91 7.34 -6.71
CA ASP A 23 -9.75 8.33 -7.77
C ASP A 23 -9.63 9.75 -7.21
N ASP A 24 -10.47 10.12 -6.24
CA ASP A 24 -10.36 11.42 -5.54
C ASP A 24 -9.05 11.53 -4.75
N LEU A 25 -8.59 10.44 -4.14
CA LEU A 25 -7.32 10.41 -3.42
C LEU A 25 -6.14 10.61 -4.39
N ARG A 26 -6.12 9.89 -5.51
CA ARG A 26 -5.09 10.05 -6.56
C ARG A 26 -5.08 11.46 -7.12
N GLN A 27 -6.26 12.01 -7.43
CA GLN A 27 -6.37 13.39 -7.92
C GLN A 27 -5.87 14.39 -6.89
N THR A 28 -6.27 14.24 -5.62
CA THR A 28 -5.84 15.15 -4.55
C THR A 28 -4.32 15.10 -4.36
N ILE A 29 -3.73 13.91 -4.42
CA ILE A 29 -2.28 13.72 -4.31
C ILE A 29 -1.56 14.33 -5.53
N GLY A 30 -2.03 14.08 -6.75
CA GLY A 30 -1.46 14.65 -7.97
C GLY A 30 -1.50 16.19 -7.95
N ASN A 31 -2.63 16.77 -7.57
CA ASN A 31 -2.75 18.21 -7.42
C ASN A 31 -1.79 18.76 -6.35
N PHE A 32 -1.55 18.03 -5.27
CA PHE A 32 -0.59 18.45 -4.25
C PHE A 32 0.84 18.46 -4.80
N THR A 33 1.23 17.43 -5.56
CA THR A 33 2.57 17.33 -6.14
C THR A 33 2.81 18.37 -7.23
N ASP A 34 1.81 18.65 -8.06
CA ASP A 34 1.92 19.63 -9.15
C ASP A 34 2.07 21.07 -8.65
N ASN A 35 1.61 21.33 -7.41
CA ASN A 35 1.68 22.65 -6.77
C ASN A 35 2.90 22.81 -5.84
N ASP A 36 3.81 21.83 -5.78
CA ASP A 36 5.02 21.95 -4.97
C ASP A 36 6.05 22.86 -5.66
N THR A 37 6.27 24.06 -5.10
CA THR A 37 7.22 25.05 -5.61
C THR A 37 8.68 24.71 -5.27
N GLY A 38 8.94 23.71 -4.41
CA GLY A 38 10.29 23.34 -3.97
C GLY A 38 10.95 24.32 -2.98
N GLU A 39 10.23 25.36 -2.55
CA GLU A 39 10.70 26.35 -1.58
C GLU A 39 10.73 25.81 -0.14
N VAL A 40 9.99 24.74 0.12
CA VAL A 40 9.79 24.15 1.44
C VAL A 40 10.63 22.89 1.58
N SER A 41 11.25 22.68 2.76
CA SER A 41 12.00 21.45 3.04
C SER A 41 11.13 20.20 2.86
N HIS A 42 11.72 19.16 2.27
CA HIS A 42 11.06 17.87 2.01
C HIS A 42 10.38 17.26 3.24
N GLN A 43 10.89 17.51 4.44
CA GLN A 43 10.27 17.03 5.67
C GLN A 43 8.87 17.63 5.87
N TRP A 44 8.72 18.94 5.66
CA TRP A 44 7.43 19.63 5.78
C TRP A 44 6.50 19.28 4.64
N VAL A 45 7.03 19.12 3.42
CA VAL A 45 6.27 18.64 2.26
C VAL A 45 5.68 17.26 2.56
N TRP A 46 6.46 16.34 3.15
CA TRP A 46 5.98 15.01 3.53
C TRP A 46 4.88 15.05 4.61
N GLU A 47 5.05 15.86 5.65
CA GLU A 47 4.01 16.02 6.68
C GLU A 47 2.72 16.61 6.10
N ALA A 48 2.82 17.63 5.23
CA ALA A 48 1.68 18.21 4.55
C ALA A 48 1.00 17.20 3.62
N HIS A 49 1.77 16.43 2.85
CA HIS A 49 1.27 15.37 1.98
C HIS A 49 0.46 14.33 2.75
N LYS A 50 1.01 13.79 3.85
CA LYS A 50 0.30 12.86 4.73
C LYS A 50 -0.99 13.47 5.30
N GLY A 51 -0.92 14.74 5.72
CA GLY A 51 -2.07 15.49 6.22
C GLY A 51 -3.19 15.58 5.18
N THR A 52 -2.85 15.93 3.95
CA THR A 52 -3.77 16.01 2.81
C THR A 52 -4.41 14.66 2.50
N ALA A 53 -3.61 13.60 2.35
CA ALA A 53 -4.11 12.25 2.07
C ALA A 53 -5.06 11.76 3.17
N ARG A 54 -4.67 11.94 4.44
CA ARG A 54 -5.50 11.59 5.59
C ARG A 54 -6.80 12.41 5.64
N GLY A 55 -6.73 13.71 5.37
CA GLY A 55 -7.89 14.59 5.31
C GLY A 55 -8.92 14.10 4.29
N THR A 56 -8.46 13.70 3.10
CA THR A 56 -9.31 13.11 2.06
C THR A 56 -9.96 11.81 2.50
N LEU A 57 -9.21 10.90 3.14
CA LEU A 57 -9.76 9.64 3.64
C LEU A 57 -10.78 9.86 4.77
N ILE A 58 -10.56 10.82 5.67
CA ILE A 58 -11.51 11.19 6.73
C ILE A 58 -12.78 11.80 6.13
N LYS A 59 -12.65 12.69 5.14
CA LYS A 59 -13.78 13.27 4.39
C LYS A 59 -14.68 12.18 3.82
N TRP A 60 -14.10 11.21 3.11
CA TRP A 60 -14.84 10.08 2.54
C TRP A 60 -15.41 9.14 3.59
N GLY A 61 -14.66 8.82 4.64
CA GLY A 61 -15.16 8.00 5.75
C GLY A 61 -16.39 8.60 6.42
N SER A 62 -16.42 9.92 6.61
CA SER A 62 -17.57 10.64 7.14
C SER A 62 -18.77 10.61 6.18
N ARG A 63 -18.52 10.85 4.88
CA ARG A 63 -19.54 10.80 3.84
C ARG A 63 -20.20 9.42 3.74
N LEU A 64 -19.42 8.36 3.58
CA LEU A 64 -19.93 6.99 3.46
C LEU A 64 -20.64 6.53 4.73
N LYS A 65 -20.20 6.99 5.90
CA LYS A 65 -20.92 6.76 7.16
C LYS A 65 -22.29 7.42 7.13
N LYS A 66 -22.39 8.66 6.65
CA LYS A 66 -23.67 9.38 6.52
C LYS A 66 -24.61 8.69 5.54
N GLU A 67 -24.11 8.33 4.35
CA GLU A 67 -24.89 7.61 3.32
C GLU A 67 -25.45 6.28 3.86
N ARG A 68 -24.62 5.49 4.55
CA ARG A 68 -25.05 4.23 5.17
C ARG A 68 -26.13 4.44 6.24
N THR A 69 -25.98 5.45 7.08
CA THR A 69 -26.99 5.79 8.11
C THR A 69 -28.30 6.20 7.46
N GLN A 70 -28.25 7.01 6.39
CA GLN A 70 -29.45 7.38 5.62
C GLN A 70 -30.14 6.16 5.02
N HIS A 71 -29.36 5.23 4.44
CA HIS A 71 -29.89 3.97 3.89
C HIS A 71 -30.59 3.12 4.96
N ILE A 72 -29.96 2.96 6.12
CA ILE A 72 -30.56 2.25 7.27
C ILE A 72 -31.87 2.90 7.71
N ASN A 73 -31.92 4.24 7.77
CA ASN A 73 -33.14 4.95 8.13
C ASN A 73 -34.25 4.74 7.10
N SER A 74 -33.93 4.79 5.80
CA SER A 74 -34.89 4.50 4.72
C SER A 74 -35.45 3.08 4.85
N LEU A 75 -34.58 2.08 4.95
CA LEU A 75 -34.97 0.67 5.13
C LEU A 75 -35.85 0.48 6.38
N THR A 76 -35.53 1.17 7.48
CA THR A 76 -36.34 1.09 8.70
C THR A 76 -37.76 1.61 8.45
N THR A 77 -37.90 2.75 7.77
CA THR A 77 -39.23 3.29 7.41
C THR A 77 -39.97 2.39 6.43
N GLU A 78 -39.29 1.84 5.44
CA GLU A 78 -39.88 0.93 4.45
C GLU A 78 -40.33 -0.39 5.07
N ILE A 79 -39.56 -0.94 6.02
CA ILE A 79 -39.95 -2.13 6.79
C ILE A 79 -41.21 -1.85 7.60
N HIS A 80 -41.29 -0.72 8.31
CA HIS A 80 -42.48 -0.37 9.08
C HIS A 80 -43.73 -0.22 8.21
N LEU A 81 -43.60 0.39 7.04
CA LEU A 81 -44.69 0.50 6.07
C LEU A 81 -45.09 -0.87 5.51
N ALA A 82 -44.12 -1.70 5.14
CA ALA A 82 -44.36 -3.05 4.64
C ALA A 82 -45.00 -3.96 5.70
N GLU A 83 -44.63 -3.82 6.98
CA GLU A 83 -45.26 -4.52 8.10
C GLU A 83 -46.73 -4.10 8.28
N ALA A 84 -47.02 -2.80 8.18
CA ALA A 84 -48.39 -2.30 8.26
C ALA A 84 -49.25 -2.80 7.11
N LEU A 85 -48.72 -2.79 5.88
CA LEU A 85 -49.40 -3.31 4.69
C LEU A 85 -49.63 -4.82 4.80
N HIS A 86 -48.63 -5.59 5.20
CA HIS A 86 -48.78 -7.04 5.37
C HIS A 86 -49.76 -7.40 6.48
N LYS A 87 -49.86 -6.58 7.53
CA LYS A 87 -50.87 -6.76 8.59
C LYS A 87 -52.29 -6.50 8.10
N GLN A 88 -52.47 -5.56 7.16
CA GLN A 88 -53.77 -5.26 6.56
C GLN A 88 -54.16 -6.28 5.49
N ASP A 89 -53.20 -6.67 4.64
CA ASP A 89 -53.35 -7.62 3.55
C ASP A 89 -52.21 -8.64 3.56
N PRO A 90 -52.42 -9.85 4.13
CA PRO A 90 -51.42 -10.89 4.25
C PRO A 90 -51.21 -11.66 2.93
N THR A 91 -50.96 -10.92 1.84
CA THR A 91 -50.63 -11.47 0.52
C THR A 91 -49.18 -11.95 0.46
N ALA A 92 -48.93 -13.01 -0.33
CA ALA A 92 -47.60 -13.59 -0.51
C ALA A 92 -46.57 -12.59 -1.06
N GLU A 93 -47.00 -11.68 -1.94
CA GLU A 93 -46.17 -10.58 -2.47
C GLU A 93 -45.68 -9.63 -1.36
N ASN A 94 -46.58 -9.19 -0.47
CA ASN A 94 -46.25 -8.34 0.67
C ASN A 94 -45.26 -9.03 1.62
N PHE A 95 -45.44 -10.33 1.86
CA PHE A 95 -44.52 -11.13 2.66
C PHE A 95 -43.13 -11.23 2.03
N GLN A 96 -43.05 -11.46 0.72
CA GLN A 96 -41.77 -11.51 -0.01
C GLN A 96 -41.05 -10.17 0.05
N LYS A 97 -41.77 -9.06 -0.19
CA LYS A 97 -41.21 -7.70 -0.09
C LYS A 97 -40.66 -7.41 1.29
N LEU A 98 -41.42 -7.70 2.35
CA LEU A 98 -40.99 -7.53 3.73
C LEU A 98 -39.76 -8.39 4.05
N THR A 99 -39.74 -9.63 3.57
CA THR A 99 -38.61 -10.55 3.76
C THR A 99 -37.36 -10.04 3.06
N ALA A 100 -37.47 -9.54 1.83
CA ALA A 100 -36.35 -8.95 1.09
C ALA A 100 -35.75 -7.74 1.82
N LEU A 101 -36.59 -6.79 2.28
CA LEU A 101 -36.13 -5.63 3.06
C LEU A 101 -35.43 -6.03 4.35
N ARG A 102 -35.94 -7.05 5.06
CA ARG A 102 -35.31 -7.58 6.28
C ARG A 102 -33.98 -8.26 6.00
N ILE A 103 -33.84 -8.98 4.87
CA ILE A 103 -32.57 -9.60 4.46
C ILE A 103 -31.52 -8.51 4.18
N GLU A 104 -31.90 -7.45 3.47
CA GLU A 104 -31.02 -6.32 3.20
C GLU A 104 -30.58 -5.60 4.49
N MET A 105 -31.51 -5.33 5.40
CA MET A 105 -31.18 -4.74 6.70
C MET A 105 -30.23 -5.64 7.51
N ARG A 106 -30.45 -6.96 7.51
CA ARG A 106 -29.56 -7.93 8.16
C ARG A 106 -28.16 -7.93 7.57
N SER A 107 -28.01 -7.83 6.25
CA SER A 107 -26.70 -7.82 5.60
C SER A 107 -25.89 -6.57 6.01
N LEU A 108 -26.51 -5.40 6.08
CA LEU A 108 -25.88 -4.15 6.54
C LEU A 108 -25.46 -4.22 8.00
N LEU A 109 -26.29 -4.80 8.86
CA LEU A 109 -25.97 -4.99 10.27
C LEU A 109 -24.84 -6.01 10.46
N ALA A 110 -24.83 -7.08 9.68
CA ALA A 110 -23.75 -8.06 9.69
C ALA A 110 -22.41 -7.44 9.30
N LEU A 111 -22.37 -6.59 8.27
CA LEU A 111 -21.16 -5.84 7.88
C LEU A 111 -20.68 -4.91 9.00
N LYS A 112 -21.61 -4.21 9.67
CA LYS A 112 -21.28 -3.35 10.82
C LYS A 112 -20.71 -4.15 11.98
N ALA A 113 -21.30 -5.31 12.29
CA ALA A 113 -20.82 -6.20 13.34
C ALA A 113 -19.43 -6.76 13.01
N HIS A 114 -19.22 -7.25 11.78
CA HIS A 114 -17.94 -7.73 11.29
C HIS A 114 -16.84 -6.67 11.45
N ARG A 115 -17.12 -5.43 11.02
CA ARG A 115 -16.18 -4.31 11.18
C ARG A 115 -15.89 -3.98 12.64
N SER A 116 -16.90 -3.99 13.51
CA SER A 116 -16.69 -3.78 14.95
C SER A 116 -15.76 -4.84 15.52
N VAL A 117 -15.98 -6.10 15.13
CA VAL A 117 -15.14 -7.23 15.54
C VAL A 117 -13.71 -7.06 15.02
N GLN A 118 -13.50 -6.65 13.77
CA GLN A 118 -12.16 -6.37 13.23
C GLN A 118 -11.44 -5.26 14.02
N LEU A 119 -12.13 -4.15 14.31
CA LEU A 119 -11.56 -3.05 15.09
C LEU A 119 -11.22 -3.46 16.53
N THR A 120 -12.07 -4.30 17.15
CA THR A 120 -11.83 -4.81 18.50
C THR A 120 -10.75 -5.91 18.53
N ARG A 121 -10.62 -6.70 17.46
CA ARG A 121 -9.62 -7.78 17.34
C ARG A 121 -8.19 -7.27 17.16
N GLY A 122 -8.01 -6.00 16.80
CA GLY A 122 -6.73 -5.30 16.94
C GLY A 122 -5.93 -5.17 15.65
N SER A 123 -5.08 -4.14 15.65
CA SER A 123 -3.88 -4.08 14.83
C SER A 123 -2.95 -5.19 15.33
N PHE A 124 -2.75 -6.23 14.54
CA PHE A 124 -1.97 -7.42 14.92
C PHE A 124 -0.45 -7.26 14.80
N TYR A 125 0.03 -6.06 14.52
CA TYR A 125 1.45 -5.80 14.43
C TYR A 125 1.79 -4.59 15.27
N THR A 126 2.46 -4.85 16.38
CA THR A 126 3.28 -3.86 17.07
C THR A 126 4.52 -3.56 16.24
N GLN A 127 5.19 -2.45 16.53
CA GLN A 127 6.45 -2.13 15.88
C GLN A 127 7.49 -3.25 16.09
N ASP A 128 7.42 -3.96 17.21
CA ASP A 128 8.26 -5.13 17.49
C ASP A 128 7.87 -6.34 16.62
N ASP A 129 6.58 -6.57 16.38
CA ASP A 129 6.15 -7.66 15.47
C ASP A 129 6.65 -7.41 14.04
N ILE A 130 6.61 -6.15 13.60
CA ILE A 130 7.15 -5.73 12.29
C ILE A 130 8.67 -5.90 12.28
N ALA A 131 9.38 -5.37 13.28
CA ALA A 131 10.84 -5.47 13.37
C ALA A 131 11.32 -6.93 13.39
N THR A 132 10.61 -7.79 14.13
CA THR A 132 10.90 -9.22 14.22
C THR A 132 10.72 -9.89 12.86
N ALA A 133 9.60 -9.64 12.17
CA ALA A 133 9.33 -10.20 10.85
C ALA A 133 10.38 -9.76 9.79
N PHE A 134 10.85 -8.51 9.86
CA PHE A 134 11.95 -8.04 9.01
C PHE A 134 13.28 -8.71 9.37
N SER A 135 13.61 -8.85 10.66
CA SER A 135 14.84 -9.52 11.10
C SER A 135 14.88 -10.95 10.61
N THR A 136 13.81 -11.72 10.84
CA THR A 136 13.71 -13.13 10.40
C THR A 136 13.86 -13.27 8.89
N PHE A 137 13.24 -12.36 8.11
CA PHE A 137 13.33 -12.40 6.66
C PHE A 137 14.76 -12.19 6.14
N TYR A 138 15.50 -11.24 6.72
CA TYR A 138 16.89 -10.99 6.33
C TYR A 138 17.85 -12.06 6.86
N GLU A 139 17.60 -12.58 8.06
CA GLU A 139 18.31 -13.74 8.58
C GLU A 139 18.15 -14.92 7.61
N ASP A 140 16.94 -15.23 7.14
CA ASP A 140 16.69 -16.32 6.19
C ASP A 140 17.37 -16.08 4.82
N LEU A 141 17.39 -14.84 4.32
CA LEU A 141 18.05 -14.49 3.05
C LEU A 141 19.57 -14.65 3.10
N TYR A 142 20.19 -14.27 4.21
CA TYR A 142 21.64 -14.27 4.35
C TYR A 142 22.19 -15.53 5.04
N ASN A 143 21.33 -16.35 5.63
CA ASN A 143 21.66 -17.68 6.15
C ASN A 143 21.38 -18.81 5.14
N LEU A 144 21.32 -18.51 3.82
CA LEU A 144 21.48 -19.55 2.81
C LEU A 144 22.75 -20.34 3.17
N ASP A 145 22.61 -21.65 3.45
CA ASP A 145 23.70 -22.57 3.76
C ASP A 145 24.80 -22.42 2.71
N THR A 146 25.75 -21.55 3.02
CA THR A 146 26.94 -21.30 2.22
C THR A 146 27.91 -22.36 2.69
N PRO A 147 28.39 -23.27 1.82
CA PRO A 147 29.48 -24.13 2.17
C PRO A 147 30.77 -23.29 2.15
N SER A 148 30.94 -22.40 3.13
CA SER A 148 32.11 -21.54 3.27
C SER A 148 32.82 -21.83 4.59
N GLN A 149 33.33 -23.05 4.71
CA GLN A 149 34.64 -23.24 5.32
C GLN A 149 35.70 -23.18 4.21
N GLN A 150 35.93 -22.03 3.58
CA GLN A 150 37.23 -21.69 2.99
C GLN A 150 37.44 -20.17 3.03
N PRO A 151 38.21 -19.64 4.00
CA PRO A 151 38.41 -18.20 4.17
C PRO A 151 39.43 -17.59 3.20
N ASN A 152 39.77 -18.22 2.07
CA ASN A 152 40.98 -17.84 1.31
C ASN A 152 40.79 -17.24 -0.08
N ASN A 153 39.63 -17.31 -0.73
CA ASN A 153 39.59 -17.03 -2.19
C ASN A 153 38.84 -15.77 -2.62
N LEU A 154 38.51 -14.84 -1.72
CA LEU A 154 38.02 -13.52 -2.17
C LEU A 154 39.12 -12.70 -2.84
N ARG A 155 40.34 -12.72 -2.27
CA ARG A 155 41.50 -12.02 -2.85
C ARG A 155 41.91 -12.63 -4.19
N GLU A 156 41.91 -13.96 -4.29
CA GLU A 156 42.25 -14.67 -5.54
C GLU A 156 41.24 -14.36 -6.64
N TYR A 157 39.94 -14.33 -6.32
CA TYR A 157 38.88 -13.96 -7.25
C TYR A 157 39.00 -12.52 -7.76
N ILE A 158 39.27 -11.56 -6.87
CA ILE A 158 39.45 -10.15 -7.26
C ILE A 158 40.71 -10.00 -8.13
N THR A 159 41.77 -10.73 -7.81
CA THR A 159 43.04 -10.61 -8.53
C THR A 159 42.98 -11.26 -9.92
N SER A 160 42.25 -12.37 -10.08
CA SER A 160 42.16 -13.04 -11.38
C SER A 160 41.18 -12.36 -12.35
N ASN A 161 40.11 -11.75 -11.85
CA ASN A 161 39.02 -11.25 -12.71
C ASN A 161 38.96 -9.73 -12.82
N LEU A 162 39.51 -8.97 -11.86
CA LEU A 162 39.30 -7.51 -11.78
C LEU A 162 40.58 -6.68 -11.89
N SER A 163 41.77 -7.29 -11.87
CA SER A 163 43.04 -6.57 -12.04
C SER A 163 43.76 -6.92 -13.34
N HIS A 164 43.16 -6.51 -14.46
CA HIS A 164 43.98 -6.05 -15.58
C HIS A 164 44.21 -4.56 -15.35
N THR A 165 45.20 -4.23 -14.52
CA THR A 165 45.62 -2.84 -14.35
C THR A 165 46.12 -2.34 -15.70
N ILE A 166 45.45 -1.32 -16.23
CA ILE A 166 45.86 -0.60 -17.43
C ILE A 166 47.30 -0.10 -17.18
N PRO A 167 48.30 -0.48 -18.00
CA PRO A 167 49.69 -0.04 -17.78
C PRO A 167 49.78 1.49 -17.82
N ASP A 168 50.53 2.11 -16.89
CA ASP A 168 50.65 3.58 -16.75
C ASP A 168 51.06 4.29 -18.06
N ASP A 169 51.74 3.60 -18.99
CA ASP A 169 52.12 4.13 -20.30
C ASP A 169 50.93 4.39 -21.25
N THR A 170 49.81 3.69 -21.06
CA THR A 170 48.63 3.82 -21.95
C THR A 170 47.78 5.04 -21.65
N ALA A 171 48.01 5.72 -20.52
CA ALA A 171 47.34 6.99 -20.23
C ALA A 171 47.73 8.09 -21.23
N LEU A 172 48.93 8.02 -21.82
CA LEU A 172 49.43 8.97 -22.81
C LEU A 172 48.90 8.72 -24.23
N THR A 173 48.44 7.50 -24.52
CA THR A 173 47.94 7.08 -25.85
C THR A 173 46.42 6.91 -25.88
N LEU A 174 45.72 7.19 -24.78
CA LEU A 174 44.27 7.01 -24.68
C LEU A 174 43.47 7.97 -25.57
N ASP A 175 44.05 9.15 -25.84
CA ASP A 175 43.48 10.20 -26.71
C ASP A 175 43.93 10.09 -28.18
N GLU A 176 44.80 9.12 -28.52
CA GLU A 176 45.17 8.90 -29.92
C GLU A 176 44.01 8.23 -30.70
N PRO A 177 43.76 8.64 -31.95
CA PRO A 177 42.73 8.02 -32.76
C PRO A 177 43.06 6.56 -33.06
N PHE A 178 42.07 5.67 -32.89
CA PHE A 178 42.24 4.23 -33.10
C PHE A 178 42.88 3.91 -34.46
N SER A 179 43.90 3.04 -34.42
CA SER A 179 44.53 2.55 -35.63
C SER A 179 43.55 1.71 -36.46
N PRO A 180 43.54 1.84 -37.80
CA PRO A 180 42.69 1.01 -38.66
C PRO A 180 42.90 -0.51 -38.45
N ALA A 181 44.11 -0.90 -38.04
CA ALA A 181 44.43 -2.30 -37.75
C ALA A 181 43.74 -2.79 -36.46
N GLU A 182 43.69 -1.98 -35.41
CA GLU A 182 43.04 -2.32 -34.13
C GLU A 182 41.54 -2.42 -34.29
N LEU A 183 40.92 -1.49 -35.01
CA LEU A 183 39.50 -1.55 -35.34
C LEU A 183 39.16 -2.84 -36.10
N SER A 184 40.02 -3.25 -37.04
CA SER A 184 39.83 -4.49 -37.78
C SER A 184 39.95 -5.75 -36.91
N LEU A 185 40.79 -5.72 -35.88
CA LEU A 185 40.98 -6.81 -34.94
C LEU A 185 39.77 -6.91 -34.00
N ALA A 186 39.32 -5.79 -33.44
CA ALA A 186 38.18 -5.72 -32.53
C ALA A 186 36.88 -6.20 -33.19
N ILE A 187 36.64 -5.81 -34.45
CA ILE A 187 35.47 -6.25 -35.23
C ILE A 187 35.48 -7.77 -35.43
N LYS A 188 36.66 -8.40 -35.56
CA LYS A 188 36.78 -9.86 -35.72
C LYS A 188 36.59 -10.64 -34.43
N THR A 189 36.86 -10.02 -33.28
CA THR A 189 36.77 -10.67 -31.95
C THR A 189 35.38 -10.56 -31.31
N LEU A 190 34.46 -9.79 -31.88
CA LEU A 190 33.10 -9.71 -31.37
C LEU A 190 32.38 -11.05 -31.60
N PRO A 191 31.69 -11.61 -30.58
CA PRO A 191 30.88 -12.79 -30.75
C PRO A 191 29.74 -12.48 -31.72
N LYS A 192 29.51 -13.36 -32.70
CA LYS A 192 28.42 -13.25 -33.67
C LYS A 192 27.06 -13.51 -33.02
#